data_AF-A0A3C1FQ87-F1
#
_entry.id   AF-A0A3C1FQ87-F1
#
_cell.length_a   1.000
_cell.length_b   1.000
_cell.length_c   1.000
_cell.angle_alpha   90.00
_cell.angle_beta   90.00
_cell.angle_gamma   90.00
#
_symmetry.space_group_name_H-M   'P 1'
#
loop_
_entity.id
_entity.type
_entity.pdbx_description
1 polymer ?
#
loop_
_entity_poly.entity_id
_entity_poly.type
_entity_poly.pdbx_seq_one_letter_code
_entity_poly.pdbx_strand_id
1 'polypeptide(L)'
;MFSKILIANRGEIACRVIKTARRMGIATVAVYSDADADALHVKMADEAVHIGPPPAAESYLLADKIVEAIKATGAEAVHPGYGFLSENGAFAERLAAEGVAFIGPNVRAIQAMGDKIESK
;
A
#
# COMPACT_ATOMS: atom_id res chain seq x y z
N MET A 1 -5.17 4.63 -16.71
CA MET A 1 -5.09 3.23 -16.21
C MET A 1 -3.63 3.00 -15.86
N PHE A 2 -3.33 2.47 -14.67
CA PHE A 2 -1.95 2.36 -14.17
C PHE A 2 -1.22 1.19 -14.82
N SER A 3 0.08 1.34 -15.05
CA SER A 3 0.93 0.26 -15.56
C SER A 3 1.48 -0.63 -14.43
N LYS A 4 1.79 -0.03 -13.28
CA LYS A 4 2.36 -0.69 -12.10
C LYS A 4 1.78 -0.12 -10.80
N ILE A 5 1.40 -0.99 -9.88
CA ILE A 5 0.90 -0.60 -8.56
C ILE A 5 1.64 -1.32 -7.44
N LEU A 6 1.78 -0.64 -6.30
CA LEU A 6 2.28 -1.22 -5.06
C LEU A 6 1.12 -1.56 -4.12
N ILE A 7 1.17 -2.71 -3.49
CA ILE A 7 0.18 -3.14 -2.50
C ILE A 7 0.79 -2.94 -1.11
N ALA A 8 0.33 -1.91 -0.38
CA ALA A 8 0.83 -1.56 0.95
C ALA A 8 0.11 -2.38 2.04
N ASN A 9 0.09 -3.70 1.87
CA ASN A 9 -0.54 -4.65 2.79
C ASN A 9 0.07 -6.06 2.65
N ARG A 10 -0.39 -7.02 3.44
CA ARG A 10 0.09 -8.42 3.46
C ARG A 10 -1.05 -9.43 3.47
N GLY A 11 -0.70 -10.71 3.42
CA GLY A 11 -1.66 -11.80 3.61
C GLY A 11 -2.71 -11.90 2.50
N GLU A 12 -3.93 -12.32 2.86
CA GLU A 12 -4.99 -12.60 1.89
C GLU A 12 -5.35 -11.36 1.06
N ILE A 13 -5.50 -10.19 1.69
CA ILE A 13 -5.92 -8.99 0.97
C ILE A 13 -4.90 -8.56 -0.08
N ALA A 14 -3.60 -8.73 0.20
CA ALA A 14 -2.57 -8.48 -0.79
C ALA A 14 -2.69 -9.44 -1.98
N CYS A 15 -2.91 -10.74 -1.71
CA CYS A 15 -3.16 -11.73 -2.75
C CYS A 15 -4.42 -11.41 -3.58
N ARG A 16 -5.49 -10.93 -2.92
CA ARG A 16 -6.77 -10.58 -3.55
C ARG A 16 -6.64 -9.41 -4.53
N VAL A 17 -5.87 -8.38 -4.15
CA VAL A 17 -5.57 -7.22 -4.98
C VAL A 17 -4.66 -7.63 -6.15
N ILE A 18 -3.57 -8.35 -5.88
CA ILE A 18 -2.63 -8.83 -6.90
C ILE A 18 -3.35 -9.65 -7.97
N LYS A 19 -4.26 -10.57 -7.58
CA LYS A 19 -5.07 -11.35 -8.54
C LYS A 19 -5.87 -10.46 -9.50
N THR A 20 -6.41 -9.34 -9.00
CA THR A 20 -7.20 -8.43 -9.84
C THR A 20 -6.30 -7.62 -10.76
N ALA A 21 -5.21 -7.05 -10.23
CA ALA A 21 -4.24 -6.29 -11.02
C ALA A 21 -3.65 -7.13 -12.16
N ARG A 22 -3.25 -8.38 -11.88
CA ARG A 22 -2.73 -9.30 -12.91
C ARG A 22 -3.76 -9.63 -13.99
N ARG A 23 -5.04 -9.82 -13.63
CA ARG A 23 -6.13 -10.03 -14.62
C ARG A 23 -6.33 -8.83 -15.54
N MET A 24 -5.94 -7.64 -15.10
CA MET A 24 -6.02 -6.39 -15.85
C MET A 24 -4.71 -6.06 -16.59
N GLY A 25 -3.68 -6.89 -16.49
CA GLY A 25 -2.37 -6.64 -17.10
C GLY A 25 -1.54 -5.55 -16.39
N ILE A 26 -1.84 -5.27 -15.11
CA ILE A 26 -1.14 -4.30 -14.29
C ILE A 26 -0.04 -5.00 -13.49
N ALA A 27 1.19 -4.50 -13.57
CA ALA A 27 2.33 -5.02 -12.81
C ALA A 27 2.17 -4.74 -11.31
N THR A 28 2.62 -5.67 -10.47
CA THR A 28 2.35 -5.66 -9.04
C THR A 28 3.63 -5.70 -8.21
N VAL A 29 3.70 -4.81 -7.23
CA VAL A 29 4.77 -4.77 -6.23
C VAL A 29 4.20 -5.11 -4.86
N ALA A 30 4.72 -6.15 -4.20
CA ALA A 30 4.44 -6.44 -2.81
C ALA A 30 5.47 -5.78 -1.88
N VAL A 31 5.07 -5.46 -0.66
CA VAL A 31 6.00 -5.14 0.44
C VAL A 31 5.96 -6.23 1.50
N TYR A 32 7.08 -6.47 2.16
CA TYR A 32 7.17 -7.51 3.19
C TYR A 32 8.11 -7.17 4.35
N SER A 33 7.72 -7.64 5.53
CA SER A 33 8.60 -7.69 6.70
C SER A 33 9.47 -8.94 6.69
N ASP A 34 10.51 -9.02 7.53
CA ASP A 34 11.34 -10.23 7.67
C ASP A 34 10.51 -11.52 7.87
N ALA A 35 9.44 -11.46 8.66
CA ALA A 35 8.57 -12.62 8.92
C ALA A 35 7.70 -13.02 7.71
N ASP A 36 7.57 -12.13 6.74
CA ASP A 36 6.74 -12.30 5.54
C ASP A 36 7.57 -12.63 4.29
N ALA A 37 8.89 -12.81 4.40
CA ALA A 37 9.77 -13.06 3.25
C ALA A 37 9.31 -14.24 2.37
N ASP A 38 8.75 -15.28 2.99
CA ASP A 38 8.23 -16.47 2.31
C ASP A 38 6.71 -16.47 2.09
N ALA A 39 6.03 -15.38 2.42
CA ALA A 39 4.57 -15.29 2.36
C ALA A 39 4.05 -15.40 0.92
N LEU A 40 2.81 -15.87 0.80
CA LEU A 40 2.19 -16.11 -0.50
C LEU A 40 2.07 -14.83 -1.34
N HIS A 41 1.73 -13.68 -0.74
CA HIS A 41 1.58 -12.43 -1.48
C HIS A 41 2.91 -11.95 -2.09
N VAL A 42 4.03 -12.23 -1.42
CA VAL A 42 5.39 -11.97 -1.92
C VAL A 42 5.67 -12.81 -3.16
N LYS A 43 5.37 -14.12 -3.08
CA LYS A 43 5.55 -15.07 -4.20
C LYS A 43 4.61 -14.79 -5.38
N MET A 44 3.48 -14.12 -5.14
CA MET A 44 2.47 -13.82 -6.16
C MET A 44 2.71 -12.53 -6.93
N ALA A 45 3.40 -11.55 -6.34
CA ALA A 45 3.70 -10.28 -6.97
C ALA A 45 4.81 -10.41 -8.01
N ASP A 46 4.89 -9.46 -8.93
CA ASP A 46 5.93 -9.43 -9.96
C ASP A 46 7.26 -8.92 -9.39
N GLU A 47 7.18 -8.02 -8.40
CA GLU A 47 8.31 -7.51 -7.61
C GLU A 47 7.96 -7.51 -6.12
N ALA A 48 8.98 -7.58 -5.26
CA ALA A 48 8.79 -7.50 -3.82
C ALA A 48 9.90 -6.69 -3.15
N VAL A 49 9.52 -5.83 -2.20
CA VAL A 49 10.46 -4.95 -1.47
C VAL A 49 10.40 -5.24 0.02
N HIS A 50 11.58 -5.46 0.62
CA HIS A 50 11.73 -5.59 2.06
C HIS A 50 11.57 -4.23 2.75
N ILE A 51 10.73 -4.16 3.78
CA ILE A 51 10.38 -2.90 4.47
C ILE A 51 10.71 -2.88 5.97
N GLY A 52 11.29 -3.94 6.53
CA GLY A 52 11.79 -3.93 7.91
C GLY A 52 11.39 -5.16 8.74
N PRO A 53 11.59 -5.10 10.07
CA PRO A 53 11.40 -6.23 10.95
C PRO A 53 9.93 -6.66 11.09
N PRO A 54 9.66 -7.83 11.71
CA PRO A 54 8.32 -8.41 11.79
C PRO A 54 7.22 -7.51 12.39
N PRO A 55 7.48 -6.65 13.40
CA PRO A 55 6.45 -5.79 13.95
C PRO A 55 5.93 -4.80 12.92
N ALA A 56 4.61 -4.74 12.74
CA ALA A 56 3.99 -3.82 11.77
C ALA A 56 4.29 -2.35 12.06
N ALA A 57 4.46 -1.98 13.34
CA ALA A 57 4.85 -0.63 13.77
C ALA A 57 6.23 -0.21 13.24
N GLU A 58 7.08 -1.18 12.92
CA GLU A 58 8.43 -0.98 12.41
C GLU A 58 8.56 -1.34 10.92
N SER A 59 7.45 -1.72 10.27
CA SER A 59 7.41 -2.10 8.85
C SER A 59 6.18 -1.52 8.15
N TYR A 60 5.05 -2.24 8.13
CA TYR A 60 3.85 -1.90 7.36
C TYR A 60 3.20 -0.55 7.72
N LEU A 61 3.42 -0.05 8.94
CA LEU A 61 2.91 1.24 9.41
C LEU A 61 3.90 2.40 9.19
N LEU A 62 5.11 2.12 8.69
CA LEU A 62 6.08 3.16 8.37
C LEU A 62 5.85 3.70 6.96
N ALA A 63 5.10 4.80 6.87
CA ALA A 63 4.83 5.51 5.61
C ALA A 63 6.11 5.79 4.80
N ASP A 64 7.21 6.16 5.46
CA ASP A 64 8.51 6.37 4.82
C ASP A 64 8.97 5.14 4.04
N LYS A 65 8.90 3.95 4.63
CA LYS A 65 9.31 2.70 3.99
C LYS A 65 8.47 2.37 2.77
N ILE A 66 7.18 2.66 2.82
CA ILE A 66 6.29 2.46 1.68
C ILE A 66 6.62 3.45 0.57
N VAL A 67 6.84 4.73 0.89
CA VAL A 67 7.23 5.75 -0.10
C VAL A 67 8.60 5.44 -0.73
N GLU A 68 9.57 4.99 0.06
CA GLU A 68 10.86 4.49 -0.43
C GLU A 68 10.68 3.33 -1.43
N ALA A 69 9.84 2.34 -1.08
CA ALA A 69 9.56 1.20 -1.96
C ALA A 69 8.87 1.61 -3.27
N ILE A 70 7.95 2.59 -3.22
CA ILE A 70 7.30 3.14 -4.42
C ILE A 70 8.34 3.78 -5.34
N LYS A 71 9.20 4.64 -4.80
CA LYS A 71 10.26 5.32 -5.56
C LYS A 71 11.24 4.33 -6.18
N ALA A 72 11.62 3.29 -5.44
CA ALA A 72 12.56 2.27 -5.92
C ALA A 72 11.99 1.42 -7.06
N THR A 73 10.68 1.20 -7.09
CA THR A 73 10.02 0.28 -8.04
C THR A 73 9.30 0.98 -9.19
N GLY A 74 9.09 2.29 -9.07
CA GLY A 74 8.36 3.10 -10.05
C GLY A 74 6.87 2.81 -10.07
N ALA A 75 6.28 2.38 -8.96
CA ALA A 75 4.83 2.18 -8.87
C ALA A 75 4.10 3.53 -9.00
N GLU A 76 3.08 3.59 -9.85
CA GLU A 76 2.32 4.81 -10.15
C GLU A 76 1.17 5.03 -9.15
N ALA A 77 0.75 3.95 -8.48
CA ALA A 77 -0.33 3.98 -7.52
C ALA A 77 -0.10 2.99 -6.38
N VAL A 78 -0.76 3.25 -5.25
CA VAL A 78 -0.76 2.38 -4.06
C VAL A 78 -2.16 1.91 -3.77
N HIS A 79 -2.33 0.59 -3.63
CA HIS A 79 -3.52 0.01 -3.05
C HIS A 79 -3.25 -0.36 -1.57
N PRO A 80 -3.90 0.30 -0.59
CA PRO A 80 -3.60 0.06 0.82
C PRO A 80 -4.29 -1.19 1.38
N GLY A 81 -5.28 -1.74 0.68
CA GLY A 81 -6.09 -2.82 1.23
C GLY A 81 -7.00 -2.29 2.33
N TYR A 82 -7.00 -2.94 3.49
CA TYR A 82 -7.71 -2.50 4.70
C TYR A 82 -6.77 -2.54 5.92
N GLY A 83 -7.06 -1.73 6.92
CA GLY A 83 -6.17 -1.53 8.06
C GLY A 83 -4.83 -0.90 7.64
N PHE A 84 -3.85 -0.96 8.54
CA PHE A 84 -2.56 -0.27 8.36
C PHE A 84 -2.73 1.21 7.99
N LEU A 85 -2.28 1.59 6.79
CA LEU A 85 -2.30 2.97 6.30
C LEU A 85 -3.53 3.28 5.43
N SER A 86 -4.51 2.38 5.32
CA SER A 86 -5.68 2.55 4.43
C SER A 86 -6.56 3.75 4.76
N GLU A 87 -6.54 4.19 6.01
CA GLU A 87 -7.34 5.32 6.51
C GLU A 87 -6.44 6.41 7.12
N ASN A 88 -5.15 6.40 6.78
CA ASN A 88 -4.22 7.41 7.26
C ASN A 88 -4.20 8.61 6.29
N GLY A 89 -4.86 9.70 6.68
CA GLY A 89 -4.94 10.92 5.86
C GLY A 89 -3.57 11.51 5.51
N ALA A 90 -2.63 11.53 6.46
CA ALA A 90 -1.28 12.04 6.25
C ALA A 90 -0.49 11.20 5.23
N PHE A 91 -0.69 9.88 5.23
CA PHE A 91 -0.11 9.01 4.21
C PHE A 91 -0.68 9.29 2.82
N ALA A 92 -1.99 9.44 2.69
CA ALA A 92 -2.63 9.77 1.42
C ALA A 92 -2.19 11.15 0.88
N GLU A 93 -2.05 12.16 1.75
CA GLU A 93 -1.49 13.48 1.39
C GLU A 93 -0.06 13.36 0.88
N ARG A 94 0.76 12.57 1.57
CA ARG A 94 2.15 12.37 1.18
C ARG A 94 2.26 11.69 -0.18
N LEU A 95 1.43 10.68 -0.46
CA LEU A 95 1.40 10.05 -1.78
C LEU A 95 1.01 11.05 -2.87
N ALA A 96 0.03 11.92 -2.63
CA ALA A 96 -0.35 12.96 -3.56
C ALA A 96 0.78 13.96 -3.82
N ALA A 97 1.55 14.34 -2.78
CA ALA A 97 2.72 15.21 -2.93
C ALA A 97 3.85 14.56 -3.75
N GLU A 98 3.96 13.24 -3.74
CA GLU A 98 4.91 12.46 -4.54
C GLU A 98 4.37 12.10 -5.94
N GLY A 99 3.17 12.56 -6.29
CA GLY A 99 2.54 12.26 -7.58
C GLY A 99 2.04 10.81 -7.72
N VAL A 100 1.89 10.10 -6.61
CA VAL A 100 1.47 8.69 -6.56
C VAL A 100 -0.02 8.63 -6.25
N ALA A 101 -0.78 7.90 -7.06
CA ALA A 101 -2.21 7.78 -6.86
C ALA A 101 -2.54 6.86 -5.67
N PHE A 102 -3.40 7.32 -4.76
CA PHE A 102 -3.96 6.49 -3.70
C PHE A 102 -5.24 5.81 -4.18
N ILE A 103 -5.25 4.48 -4.26
CA ILE A 103 -6.43 3.71 -4.67
C ILE A 103 -7.35 3.52 -3.44
N GLY A 104 -8.13 4.55 -3.17
CA GLY A 104 -9.06 4.62 -2.05
C GLY A 104 -9.87 5.92 -2.09
N PRO A 105 -10.54 6.30 -0.97
CA PRO A 105 -11.18 7.60 -0.86
C PRO A 105 -10.17 8.74 -1.02
N ASN A 106 -10.64 9.92 -1.45
CA ASN A 106 -9.77 11.10 -1.47
C ASN A 106 -9.38 11.52 -0.04
N VAL A 107 -8.25 12.22 0.09
CA VAL A 107 -7.69 12.68 1.38
C VAL A 107 -8.74 13.32 2.29
N ARG A 108 -9.53 14.24 1.72
CA ARG A 108 -10.55 14.99 2.47
C ARG A 108 -11.60 14.06 3.07
N ALA A 109 -12.02 13.04 2.32
CA ALA A 109 -12.98 12.04 2.81
C ALA A 109 -12.38 11.18 3.94
N ILE A 110 -11.10 10.80 3.82
CA ILE A 110 -10.40 10.04 4.87
C ILE A 110 -10.33 10.84 6.17
N GLN A 111 -9.97 12.12 6.09
CA GLN A 111 -9.87 13.01 7.26
C GLN A 111 -11.23 13.24 7.91
N ALA A 112 -12.25 13.62 7.12
CA ALA A 112 -13.59 13.92 7.63
C ALA A 112 -14.20 12.72 8.37
N MET A 113 -13.98 11.49 7.88
CA MET A 113 -14.51 10.27 8.49
C MET A 113 -13.67 9.77 9.69
N GLY A 114 -12.45 10.27 9.87
CA GLY A 114 -11.56 9.89 10.97
C GLY A 114 -11.81 10.70 12.26
N ASP A 115 -12.35 11.91 12.13
CA ASP A 115 -12.70 12.75 13.27
C ASP A 115 -14.12 12.46 13.77
N LYS A 116 -14.23 11.92 14.98
CA LYS A 116 -15.52 11.58 15.63
C LYS A 116 -16.44 12.80 15.85
N ILE A 117 -15.89 14.02 15.85
CA ILE A 117 -16.62 15.27 15.99
C ILE A 117 -17.11 15.73 14.61
N GLU A 118 -16.26 15.74 13.58
CA GLU A 118 -16.66 16.13 12.22
C GLU A 118 -17.56 15.09 11.53
N SER A 119 -17.47 13.82 11.92
CA SER A 119 -18.28 12.72 11.37
C SER A 119 -19.72 12.64 11.89
N LYS A 120 -20.13 13.52 12.81
CA LYS A 120 -21.49 13.57 13.39
C LYS A 120 -22.28 14.74 12.84
#